data_AF-A0A3N0XPL1-F1
#
_entry.id   AF-A0A3N0XPL1-F1
#
_cell.length_a   1.000
_cell.length_b   1.000
_cell.length_c   1.000
_cell.angle_alpha   90.00
_cell.angle_beta   90.00
_cell.angle_gamma   90.00
#
_symmetry.space_group_name_H-M   'P 1'
#
loop_
_entity.id
_entity.type
_entity.pdbx_description
1 polymer ?
#
loop_
_entity_poly.entity_id
_entity_poly.type
_entity_poly.pdbx_seq_one_letter_code
_entity_poly.pdbx_strand_id
1 'polypeptide(L)'
;MILGDLGAEVIKVERPGSGDDTRAWGPPFVGDESAYFLSVNRNKKSIAVNLKDPKGTKLVTELAKVCDVLVENYLPGKLNEMGLGYEDLSEVAPQLIYCSITELQCLRPNGGSVLAWSREQHDTCDADAGAGLRSDINTEALQ
;
A
#
# COMPACT_ATOMS: atom_id res chain seq x y z
N MET A 1 1.05 0.84 -14.74
CA MET A 1 0.30 1.19 -15.96
C MET A 1 1.25 1.78 -16.98
N ILE A 2 1.85 2.94 -16.68
CA ILE A 2 2.81 3.61 -17.57
C ILE A 2 3.91 2.64 -18.06
N LEU A 3 4.55 1.89 -17.15
CA LEU A 3 5.56 0.90 -17.55
C LEU A 3 5.02 -0.16 -18.53
N GLY A 4 3.80 -0.65 -18.31
CA GLY A 4 3.15 -1.61 -19.21
C GLY A 4 2.81 -1.00 -20.57
N ASP A 5 2.37 0.26 -20.60
CA ASP A 5 2.12 1.00 -21.84
C ASP A 5 3.42 1.24 -22.62
N LEU A 6 4.56 1.36 -21.93
CA LEU A 6 5.89 1.47 -22.52
C LEU A 6 6.50 0.12 -22.91
N GLY A 7 5.77 -0.98 -22.77
CA GLY A 7 6.17 -2.32 -23.23
C GLY A 7 6.73 -3.25 -22.14
N ALA A 8 6.73 -2.84 -20.87
CA ALA A 8 7.13 -3.74 -19.78
C ALA A 8 6.07 -4.82 -19.54
N GLU A 9 6.53 -6.03 -19.23
CA GLU A 9 5.64 -7.04 -18.65
C GLU A 9 5.41 -6.75 -17.18
N VAL A 10 4.16 -6.42 -16.81
CA VAL A 10 3.81 -6.06 -15.44
C VAL A 10 2.97 -7.15 -14.81
N ILE A 11 3.49 -7.76 -13.74
CA ILE A 11 2.78 -8.73 -12.91
C ILE A 11 2.31 -8.04 -11.64
N LYS A 12 1.00 -7.94 -11.45
CA LYS A 12 0.37 -7.42 -10.24
C LYS A 12 0.11 -8.57 -9.27
N VAL A 13 0.72 -8.51 -8.10
CA VAL A 13 0.48 -9.44 -7.00
C VAL A 13 -0.68 -8.94 -6.15
N GLU A 14 -1.74 -9.73 -6.03
CA GLU A 14 -2.97 -9.35 -5.35
C GLU A 14 -3.35 -10.34 -4.24
N ARG A 15 -4.24 -9.92 -3.35
CA ARG A 15 -4.78 -10.78 -2.28
C ARG A 15 -5.73 -11.82 -2.88
N PRO A 16 -5.64 -13.10 -2.47
CA PRO A 16 -6.64 -14.10 -2.86
C PRO A 16 -8.05 -13.72 -2.41
N GLY A 17 -9.04 -14.01 -3.26
CA GLY A 17 -10.45 -13.72 -3.00
C GLY A 17 -10.85 -12.29 -3.36
N SER A 18 -10.29 -11.30 -2.66
CA SER A 18 -10.70 -9.89 -2.83
C SER A 18 -9.95 -9.13 -3.92
N GLY A 19 -8.69 -9.49 -4.19
CA GLY A 19 -7.82 -8.72 -5.06
C GLY A 19 -7.41 -7.35 -4.48
N ASP A 20 -7.15 -6.41 -5.39
CA ASP A 20 -6.99 -4.98 -5.12
C ASP A 20 -8.32 -4.33 -4.70
N ASP A 21 -8.31 -3.49 -3.66
CA ASP A 21 -9.53 -2.85 -3.14
C ASP A 21 -10.24 -1.99 -4.20
N THR A 22 -9.47 -1.41 -5.13
CA THR A 22 -10.02 -0.57 -6.20
C THR A 22 -10.97 -1.33 -7.11
N ARG A 23 -10.93 -2.67 -7.18
CA ARG A 23 -11.89 -3.49 -7.93
C ARG A 23 -13.34 -3.26 -7.49
N ALA A 24 -13.54 -3.00 -6.20
CA ALA A 24 -14.85 -2.73 -5.60
C ALA A 24 -15.20 -1.23 -5.52
N TRP A 25 -14.29 -0.32 -5.89
CA TRP A 25 -14.49 1.13 -5.80
C TRP A 25 -15.38 1.67 -6.91
N GLY A 26 -16.68 1.43 -6.78
CA GLY A 26 -17.71 2.03 -7.62
C GLY A 26 -18.91 2.52 -6.81
N PRO A 27 -19.97 3.00 -7.47
CA PRO A 27 -20.13 3.11 -8.93
C PRO A 27 -19.28 4.21 -9.60
N PRO A 28 -19.03 4.14 -10.93
CA PRO A 28 -19.60 3.20 -11.90
C PRO A 28 -18.80 1.89 -12.07
N PHE A 29 -19.51 0.82 -12.44
CA PHE A 29 -18.95 -0.51 -12.73
C PHE A 29 -19.07 -0.85 -14.21
N VAL A 30 -18.13 -1.65 -14.73
CA VAL A 30 -18.16 -2.25 -16.07
C VAL A 30 -18.02 -3.76 -15.88
N GLY A 31 -19.14 -4.48 -16.00
CA GLY A 31 -19.19 -5.88 -15.56
C GLY A 31 -19.05 -5.97 -14.04
N ASP A 32 -18.19 -6.89 -13.57
CA ASP A 32 -17.97 -7.13 -12.14
C ASP A 32 -16.86 -6.23 -11.53
N GLU A 33 -16.25 -5.36 -12.35
CA GLU A 33 -15.10 -4.55 -11.95
C GLU A 33 -15.43 -3.05 -11.98
N SER A 34 -14.86 -2.28 -11.05
CA SER A 34 -15.02 -0.83 -11.06
C SER A 34 -14.36 -0.18 -12.27
N ALA A 35 -14.95 0.90 -12.76
CA ALA A 35 -14.31 1.72 -13.80
C ALA A 35 -12.95 2.27 -13.33
N TYR A 36 -12.80 2.50 -12.02
CA TYR A 36 -11.54 2.94 -11.42
C TYR A 36 -10.44 1.90 -11.63
N PHE A 37 -10.68 0.65 -11.25
CA PHE A 37 -9.72 -0.44 -11.37
C PHE A 37 -9.28 -0.62 -12.83
N LEU A 38 -10.25 -0.64 -13.74
CA LEU A 38 -9.98 -0.81 -15.18
C LEU A 38 -9.13 0.35 -15.74
N SER A 39 -9.35 1.58 -15.27
CA SER A 39 -8.62 2.75 -15.76
C SER A 39 -7.12 2.74 -15.42
N VAL A 40 -6.74 2.17 -14.27
CA VAL A 40 -5.35 2.21 -13.74
C VAL A 40 -4.60 0.86 -13.79
N ASN A 41 -5.26 -0.23 -14.19
CA ASN A 41 -4.67 -1.57 -14.22
C ASN A 41 -4.60 -2.25 -15.61
N ARG A 42 -4.85 -1.52 -16.70
CA ARG A 42 -4.57 -2.04 -18.06
C ARG A 42 -3.09 -2.45 -18.22
N ASN A 43 -2.84 -3.37 -19.16
CA ASN A 43 -1.50 -3.88 -19.49
C ASN A 43 -0.77 -4.56 -18.32
N LYS A 44 -1.53 -5.06 -17.34
CA LYS A 44 -1.01 -5.87 -16.23
C LYS A 44 -1.59 -7.28 -16.28
N LYS A 45 -0.76 -8.28 -16.03
CA LYS A 45 -1.19 -9.63 -15.63
C LYS A 45 -1.42 -9.63 -14.13
N SER A 46 -2.36 -10.42 -13.64
CA SER A 46 -2.68 -10.52 -12.22
C SER A 46 -2.44 -11.93 -11.71
N ILE A 47 -1.83 -12.03 -10.52
CA ILE A 47 -1.72 -13.28 -9.77
C ILE A 47 -2.17 -13.06 -8.33
N ALA A 48 -2.88 -14.03 -7.77
CA ALA A 48 -3.32 -14.00 -6.38
C ALA A 48 -2.31 -14.74 -5.50
N VAL A 49 -1.70 -14.05 -4.52
CA VAL A 49 -0.71 -14.63 -3.61
C VAL A 49 -1.00 -14.20 -2.17
N ASN A 50 -1.09 -15.18 -1.27
CA ASN A 50 -1.21 -14.91 0.15
C ASN A 50 0.17 -14.67 0.78
N LEU A 51 0.55 -13.42 0.99
CA LEU A 51 1.84 -13.06 1.62
C LEU A 51 1.93 -13.40 3.11
N LYS A 52 0.83 -13.80 3.76
CA LYS A 52 0.88 -14.32 5.14
C LYS A 52 1.37 -15.77 5.21
N ASP A 53 1.33 -16.49 4.08
CA ASP A 53 1.86 -17.85 3.98
C ASP A 53 3.34 -17.78 3.56
N PRO A 54 4.27 -18.48 4.25
CA PRO A 54 5.67 -18.59 3.83
C PRO A 54 5.87 -19.06 2.38
N LYS A 55 4.91 -19.83 1.83
CA LYS A 55 4.93 -20.20 0.41
C LYS A 55 4.68 -19.01 -0.50
N GLY A 56 3.82 -18.09 -0.08
CA GLY A 56 3.51 -16.87 -0.81
C GLY A 56 4.68 -15.91 -0.81
N THR A 57 5.34 -15.70 0.34
CA THR A 57 6.56 -14.87 0.39
C THR A 57 7.66 -15.48 -0.46
N LYS A 58 7.90 -16.80 -0.36
CA LYS A 58 8.86 -17.51 -1.22
C LYS A 58 8.56 -17.33 -2.71
N LEU A 59 7.29 -17.42 -3.13
CA LEU A 59 6.92 -17.20 -4.53
C LEU A 59 7.27 -15.78 -4.99
N VAL A 60 6.99 -14.76 -4.17
CA VAL A 60 7.36 -13.37 -4.49
C VAL A 60 8.88 -13.21 -4.54
N THR A 61 9.63 -13.84 -3.65
CA THR A 61 11.09 -13.84 -3.71
C THR A 61 11.62 -14.48 -5.00
N GLU A 62 11.06 -15.59 -5.46
CA GLU A 62 11.45 -16.19 -6.75
C GLU A 62 11.07 -15.30 -7.95
N LEU A 63 9.92 -14.62 -7.89
CA LEU A 63 9.56 -13.62 -8.90
C LEU A 63 10.53 -12.45 -8.91
N ALA A 64 10.94 -11.96 -7.74
CA ALA A 64 11.90 -10.86 -7.62
C ALA A 64 13.24 -11.18 -8.29
N LYS A 65 13.69 -12.44 -8.30
CA LYS A 65 14.93 -12.86 -8.98
C LYS A 65 14.88 -12.76 -10.50
N VAL A 66 13.69 -12.78 -11.10
CA VAL A 66 13.51 -12.71 -12.55
C VAL A 66 12.93 -11.37 -13.03
N CYS A 67 12.55 -10.49 -12.10
CA CYS A 67 12.03 -9.16 -12.38
C CYS A 67 13.15 -8.12 -12.29
N ASP A 68 13.03 -7.06 -13.09
CA ASP A 68 13.95 -5.92 -13.04
C ASP A 68 13.52 -4.87 -12.01
N VAL A 69 12.22 -4.73 -11.76
CA VAL A 69 11.66 -3.68 -10.90
C VAL A 69 10.57 -4.26 -10.00
N LEU A 70 10.65 -3.95 -8.70
CA LEU A 70 9.58 -4.15 -7.73
C LEU A 70 9.02 -2.79 -7.32
N VAL A 71 7.70 -2.63 -7.43
CA VAL A 71 6.99 -1.44 -6.94
C VAL A 71 6.01 -1.87 -5.86
N GLU A 72 6.09 -1.24 -4.70
CA GLU A 72 5.23 -1.54 -3.56
C GLU A 72 4.79 -0.27 -2.84
N ASN A 73 3.62 -0.34 -2.20
CA ASN A 73 3.01 0.76 -1.47
C ASN A 73 2.46 0.31 -0.11
N TYR A 74 3.15 -0.62 0.55
CA TYR A 74 2.80 -1.08 1.90
C TYR A 74 3.16 -0.02 2.96
N LEU A 75 2.60 -0.18 4.16
CA LEU A 75 3.05 0.61 5.31
C LEU A 75 4.56 0.42 5.53
N PRO A 76 5.30 1.48 5.90
CA PRO A 76 6.74 1.39 6.15
C PRO A 76 7.09 0.24 7.09
N GLY A 77 8.06 -0.58 6.69
CA GLY A 77 8.53 -1.74 7.46
C GLY A 77 7.68 -3.00 7.31
N LYS A 78 6.48 -2.93 6.72
CA LYS A 78 5.59 -4.10 6.67
C LYS A 78 6.14 -5.24 5.82
N LEU A 79 6.77 -4.93 4.69
CA LEU A 79 7.42 -5.96 3.87
C LEU A 79 8.73 -6.47 4.49
N ASN A 80 9.42 -5.65 5.28
CA ASN A 80 10.60 -6.10 6.03
C ASN A 80 10.23 -7.19 7.05
N GLU A 81 9.09 -7.04 7.74
CA GLU A 81 8.56 -8.08 8.64
C GLU A 81 8.26 -9.42 7.92
N MET A 82 8.04 -9.37 6.60
CA MET A 82 7.72 -10.52 5.76
C MET A 82 8.94 -11.10 5.03
N GLY A 83 10.15 -10.54 5.23
CA GLY A 83 11.36 -10.92 4.49
C GLY A 83 11.31 -10.52 3.01
N LEU A 84 10.52 -9.50 2.68
CA LEU A 84 10.35 -8.94 1.34
C LEU A 84 10.83 -7.48 1.30
N GLY A 85 11.60 -7.06 2.30
CA GLY A 85 12.20 -5.74 2.35
C GLY A 85 13.33 -5.56 1.35
N TYR A 86 13.79 -4.32 1.18
CA TYR A 86 14.92 -4.02 0.29
C TYR A 86 16.16 -4.83 0.65
N GLU A 87 16.55 -4.86 1.94
CA GLU A 87 17.77 -5.56 2.37
C GLU A 87 17.68 -7.05 2.02
N ASP A 88 16.58 -7.72 2.40
CA ASP A 88 16.36 -9.15 2.11
C ASP A 88 16.36 -9.46 0.60
N LEU A 89 15.69 -8.63 -0.20
CA LEU A 89 15.57 -8.87 -1.63
C LEU A 89 16.85 -8.50 -2.39
N SER A 90 17.61 -7.51 -1.93
CA SER A 90 18.87 -7.10 -2.55
C SER A 90 19.95 -8.18 -2.45
N GLU A 91 19.91 -9.01 -1.39
CA GLU A 91 20.82 -10.15 -1.24
C GLU A 91 20.57 -11.25 -2.28
N VAL A 92 19.29 -11.50 -2.63
CA VAL A 92 18.90 -12.59 -3.54
C VAL A 92 18.72 -12.15 -5.00
N ALA A 93 18.46 -10.86 -5.22
CA ALA A 93 18.20 -10.25 -6.52
C ALA A 93 18.89 -8.87 -6.60
N PRO A 94 20.25 -8.83 -6.67
CA PRO A 94 21.01 -7.57 -6.63
C PRO A 94 20.76 -6.64 -7.82
N GLN A 95 20.17 -7.14 -8.90
CA GLN A 95 19.75 -6.35 -10.07
C GLN A 95 18.41 -5.63 -9.88
N LEU A 96 17.63 -6.00 -8.84
CA LEU A 96 16.27 -5.53 -8.65
C LEU A 96 16.25 -4.06 -8.24
N ILE A 97 15.57 -3.24 -9.03
CA ILE A 97 15.23 -1.87 -8.65
C ILE A 97 14.03 -1.92 -7.71
N TYR A 98 14.24 -1.61 -6.44
CA TYR A 98 13.19 -1.56 -5.43
C TYR A 98 12.62 -0.14 -5.30
N CYS A 99 11.33 0.02 -5.55
CA CYS A 99 10.61 1.29 -5.45
C CYS A 99 9.49 1.18 -4.42
N SER A 100 9.66 1.89 -3.29
CA SER A 100 8.64 2.03 -2.25
C SER A 100 7.90 3.35 -2.42
N ILE A 101 6.57 3.32 -2.39
CA ILE A 101 5.71 4.51 -2.43
C ILE A 101 4.96 4.58 -1.10
N THR A 102 5.37 5.51 -0.24
CA THR A 102 4.76 5.74 1.07
C THR A 102 4.16 7.15 1.15
N GLU A 103 3.07 7.31 1.88
CA GLU A 103 2.42 8.63 2.07
C GLU A 103 3.31 9.63 2.81
N LEU A 104 4.19 9.13 3.68
CA LEU A 104 5.17 9.91 4.41
C LEU A 104 6.57 9.43 4.04
N GLN A 105 7.53 10.35 3.95
CA GLN A 105 8.92 10.02 3.73
C GLN A 105 9.43 9.08 4.83
N CYS A 106 10.03 7.95 4.44
CA CYS A 106 10.80 7.09 5.33
C CYS A 106 12.06 7.85 5.80
N LEU A 107 11.87 8.81 6.72
CA LEU A 107 12.97 9.40 7.47
C LEU A 107 13.53 8.31 8.38
N ARG A 108 14.86 8.17 8.37
CA ARG A 108 15.60 7.44 9.42
C ARG A 108 15.09 7.88 10.80
N PRO A 109 15.11 6.98 11.81
CA PRO A 109 14.38 7.16 13.05
C PRO A 109 14.92 8.38 13.81
N ASN A 110 14.24 9.51 13.72
CA ASN A 110 14.29 10.60 14.68
C ASN A 110 12.93 11.29 14.67
N GLY A 111 12.28 11.22 15.84
CA GLY A 111 10.84 11.40 16.03
C GLY A 111 10.28 12.74 15.58
N GLY A 112 9.14 12.65 14.91
CA GLY A 112 8.14 13.69 14.78
C GLY A 112 6.82 13.02 14.46
N SER A 113 5.80 13.22 15.30
CA SER A 113 4.44 12.83 14.95
C SER A 113 3.97 13.72 13.80
N VAL A 114 3.64 13.13 12.65
CA VAL A 114 3.04 13.83 11.53
C VAL A 114 1.77 13.10 11.11
N LEU A 115 0.67 13.84 11.08
CA LEU A 115 -0.63 13.39 10.63
C LEU A 115 -0.61 13.31 9.09
N ALA A 116 -0.62 12.11 8.50
CA ALA A 116 -0.92 11.93 7.09
C ALA A 116 -2.44 11.74 6.95
N TRP A 117 -3.07 12.55 6.10
CA TRP A 117 -4.51 12.49 5.82
C TRP A 117 -4.73 12.28 4.32
N SER A 118 -5.14 11.08 3.94
CA SER A 118 -5.82 10.82 2.66
C SER A 118 -7.29 10.60 2.98
N ARG A 119 -8.15 11.57 2.64
CA ARG A 119 -9.60 11.52 2.87
C ARG A 119 -10.22 10.47 1.97
N GLU A 120 -10.55 9.30 2.51
CA GLU A 120 -11.73 8.49 2.15
C GLU A 120 -11.75 7.20 2.97
N GLN A 121 -12.17 7.30 4.24
CA GLN A 121 -13.00 6.27 4.87
C GLN A 121 -14.09 6.98 5.68
N HIS A 122 -15.28 7.02 5.11
CA HIS A 122 -16.51 7.27 5.84
C HIS A 122 -16.85 5.96 6.55
N ASP A 123 -16.61 5.89 7.86
CA ASP A 123 -17.47 5.14 8.77
C ASP A 123 -17.35 5.73 10.18
N THR A 124 -18.50 6.16 10.67
CA THR A 124 -18.74 6.72 11.99
C THR A 124 -18.74 5.62 13.03
N CYS A 125 -17.92 5.73 14.09
CA CYS A 125 -18.40 5.58 15.48
C CYS A 125 -17.26 5.78 16.50
N ASP A 126 -17.46 6.83 17.28
CA ASP A 126 -17.25 6.99 18.72
C ASP A 126 -15.84 6.92 19.34
N ALA A 127 -15.51 8.11 19.84
CA ALA A 127 -14.45 8.43 20.77
C ALA A 127 -14.57 7.65 22.08
N ASP A 128 -13.46 7.09 22.53
CA ASP A 128 -13.09 7.11 23.94
C ASP A 128 -11.59 6.82 24.10
N ALA A 129 -10.81 7.89 24.22
CA ALA A 129 -9.48 7.83 24.82
C ALA A 129 -9.16 9.22 25.38
N GLY A 130 -9.57 9.43 26.63
CA GLY A 130 -9.21 10.60 27.41
C GLY A 130 -7.70 10.69 27.62
N ALA A 131 -7.15 11.85 27.31
CA ALA A 131 -5.90 12.33 27.89
C ALA A 131 -6.02 13.85 28.00
N GLY A 132 -6.16 14.31 29.25
CA GLY A 132 -6.40 15.70 29.57
C GLY A 132 -5.21 16.60 29.29
N LEU A 133 -5.52 17.79 28.78
CA LEU A 133 -4.72 19.01 28.93
C LEU A 133 -5.69 20.12 29.35
N ARG A 134 -5.69 20.44 30.65
CA ARG A 134 -6.03 21.78 31.17
C ARG A 134 -4.78 22.65 30.89
N SER A 135 -4.82 23.94 30.61
CA SER A 135 -5.75 24.97 31.09
C SER A 135 -5.64 26.26 30.24
N ASP A 136 -6.68 27.08 30.33
CA ASP A 136 -6.67 28.55 30.26
C ASP A 136 -6.63 29.27 28.89
N ILE A 137 -7.82 29.46 28.30
CA ILE A 137 -8.28 30.80 27.87
C ILE A 137 -9.76 30.95 28.24
N ASN A 138 -10.03 31.81 29.23
CA ASN A 138 -11.36 32.35 29.53
C ASN A 138 -11.77 33.33 28.42
N THR A 139 -12.97 33.16 27.86
CA THR A 139 -13.79 34.31 27.48
C THR A 139 -15.26 33.91 27.62
N GLU A 140 -15.91 34.53 28.60
CA GLU A 140 -17.36 34.54 28.78
C GLU A 140 -18.07 35.21 27.59
N ALA A 141 -19.39 35.01 27.53
CA ALA A 141 -20.40 35.66 26.68
C ALA A 141 -20.64 35.00 25.31
N LEU A 142 -21.68 34.19 25.20
CA LEU A 142 -23.04 34.65 24.88
C LEU A 142 -24.03 33.49 25.06
N GLN A 143 -25.26 33.87 25.41
CA GLN A 143 -26.42 33.04 25.78
C GLN A 143 -26.86 32.03 24.70
#